data_AF-A0A2E6PXR3-F1
#
_entry.id   AF-A0A2E6PXR3-F1
#
_cell.length_a   1.000
_cell.length_b   1.000
_cell.length_c   1.000
_cell.angle_alpha   90.00
_cell.angle_beta   90.00
_cell.angle_gamma   90.00
#
_symmetry.space_group_name_H-M   'P 1'
#
loop_
_entity.id
_entity.type
_entity.pdbx_description
1 polymer ?
#
loop_
_entity_poly.entity_id
_entity_poly.type
_entity_poly.pdbx_seq_one_letter_code
_entity_poly.pdbx_strand_id
1 'polypeptide(L)'
;MDDVIKELMKDLQLDYKDNTWEVKHGGRSVTCVKHKALEKIAAHKQIRFDPPAMIANDPDKRVAAMCVTGHLGDRAEWAIGEAAPSNNKNNYPYAMAEKRAKDRVILKLLNVAGDYYAQDEADEFEEAKPNNVEPRKKDPEPEPQPDPEPAPEPQLSDDIRNWANQVNDSIENKNNMEKPGKYSAEQMFIDQYNRLLDDLDNCKQQSHLNAWKEKNRQWLDRFKKDKQKEYQEILSWYNVKKGQIEVGKLSSIREDIPI
;
A
#
# COMPACT_ATOMS: atom_id res chain seq x y z
N MET A 1 -17.40 33.15 -5.92
CA MET A 1 -17.44 32.02 -4.98
C MET A 1 -16.17 32.15 -4.18
N ASP A 2 -16.26 32.35 -2.87
CA ASP A 2 -15.08 32.48 -2.04
C ASP A 2 -14.27 31.19 -2.12
N ASP A 3 -12.95 31.36 -2.19
CA ASP A 3 -12.03 30.27 -2.42
C ASP A 3 -11.85 29.48 -1.12
N VAL A 4 -12.76 28.54 -0.88
CA VAL A 4 -12.88 27.75 0.34
C VAL A 4 -11.53 27.16 0.75
N ILE A 5 -10.73 26.65 -0.19
CA ILE A 5 -9.41 26.09 0.13
C ILE A 5 -8.45 27.17 0.61
N LYS A 6 -8.42 28.35 0.01
CA LYS A 6 -7.59 29.47 0.49
C LYS A 6 -7.97 29.92 1.90
N GLU A 7 -9.26 30.01 2.19
CA GLU A 7 -9.75 30.38 3.52
C GLU A 7 -9.34 29.34 4.57
N LEU A 8 -9.51 28.05 4.27
CA LEU A 8 -9.13 26.98 5.18
C LEU A 8 -7.62 26.90 5.41
N MET A 9 -6.83 27.13 4.37
CA MET A 9 -5.38 27.22 4.51
C MET A 9 -4.98 28.40 5.39
N LYS A 10 -5.65 29.56 5.25
CA LYS A 10 -5.42 30.72 6.11
C LYS A 10 -5.75 30.41 7.58
N ASP A 11 -6.89 29.78 7.86
CA ASP A 11 -7.28 29.37 9.22
C ASP A 11 -6.26 28.40 9.84
N LEU A 12 -5.68 27.52 9.01
CA LEU A 12 -4.66 26.56 9.42
C LEU A 12 -3.22 27.10 9.40
N GLN A 13 -3.03 28.38 9.09
CA GLN A 13 -1.71 29.01 8.92
C GLN A 13 -0.82 28.25 7.93
N LEU A 14 -1.42 27.75 6.85
CA LEU A 14 -0.74 27.13 5.72
C LEU A 14 -0.57 28.17 4.62
N ASP A 15 0.64 28.30 4.09
CA ASP A 15 0.85 29.10 2.89
C ASP A 15 0.20 28.41 1.67
N TYR A 16 -0.60 29.17 0.92
CA TYR A 16 -1.36 28.62 -0.20
C TYR A 16 -0.44 28.17 -1.36
N LYS A 17 0.62 28.93 -1.67
CA LYS A 17 1.53 28.61 -2.77
C LYS A 17 2.42 27.40 -2.43
N ASP A 18 2.78 27.25 -1.16
CA ASP A 18 3.55 26.08 -0.71
C ASP A 18 2.73 24.79 -0.69
N ASN A 19 1.40 24.89 -0.70
CA ASN A 19 0.50 23.73 -0.60
C ASN A 19 -0.32 23.48 -1.87
N THR A 20 -0.13 24.28 -2.92
CA THR A 20 -0.80 24.14 -4.21
C THR A 20 0.13 24.37 -5.40
N TRP A 21 -0.23 23.85 -6.57
CA TRP A 21 0.40 24.19 -7.84
C TRP A 21 -0.64 24.13 -8.96
N GLU A 22 -0.36 24.77 -10.09
CA GLU A 22 -1.24 24.70 -11.25
C GLU A 22 -0.74 23.67 -12.26
N VAL A 23 -1.65 22.84 -12.75
CA VAL A 23 -1.43 21.94 -13.87
C VAL A 23 -2.22 22.45 -15.07
N LYS A 24 -1.55 22.55 -16.22
CA LYS A 24 -2.22 22.92 -17.48
C LYS A 24 -2.76 21.66 -18.16
N HIS A 25 -4.07 21.60 -18.32
CA HIS A 25 -4.74 20.51 -19.02
C HIS A 25 -5.75 21.07 -20.03
N GLY A 26 -5.58 20.73 -21.32
CA GLY A 26 -6.55 21.10 -22.36
C GLY A 26 -6.82 22.61 -22.51
N GLY A 27 -5.82 23.47 -22.26
CA GLY A 27 -5.98 24.93 -22.32
C GLY A 27 -6.59 25.57 -21.07
N ARG A 28 -6.89 24.78 -20.02
CA ARG A 28 -7.32 25.27 -18.71
C ARG A 28 -6.22 25.03 -17.67
N SER A 29 -6.05 25.97 -16.75
CA SER A 29 -5.26 25.76 -15.53
C SER A 29 -6.18 25.15 -14.47
N VAL A 30 -5.70 24.08 -13.84
CA VAL A 30 -6.35 23.38 -12.75
C VAL A 30 -5.44 23.47 -11.53
N THR A 31 -5.98 23.81 -10.36
CA THR A 31 -5.17 23.87 -9.14
C THR A 31 -5.16 22.53 -8.42
N CYS A 32 -3.97 22.03 -8.12
CA CYS A 32 -3.75 20.81 -7.37
C CYS A 32 -3.34 21.14 -5.94
N VAL A 33 -3.84 20.36 -4.97
CA VAL A 33 -3.60 20.53 -3.53
C VAL A 33 -2.78 19.35 -3.00
N LYS A 34 -1.76 19.63 -2.19
CA LYS A 34 -0.96 18.59 -1.54
C LYS A 34 -1.81 17.77 -0.57
N HIS A 35 -1.63 16.45 -0.59
CA HIS A 35 -2.31 15.53 0.33
C HIS A 35 -2.16 15.94 1.81
N LYS A 36 -0.94 16.32 2.22
CA LYS A 36 -0.68 16.78 3.60
C LYS A 36 -1.55 17.97 4.00
N ALA A 37 -1.87 18.86 3.06
CA ALA A 37 -2.76 19.99 3.33
C ALA A 37 -4.22 19.53 3.42
N LEU A 38 -4.65 18.62 2.53
CA LEU A 38 -5.99 18.03 2.59
C LEU A 38 -6.25 17.28 3.90
N GLU A 39 -5.29 16.50 4.41
CA GLU A 39 -5.41 15.83 5.72
C GLU A 39 -5.56 16.83 6.87
N LYS A 40 -4.81 17.94 6.85
CA LYS A 40 -4.96 19.01 7.85
C LYS A 40 -6.32 19.68 7.77
N ILE A 41 -6.80 19.94 6.55
CA ILE A 41 -8.14 20.49 6.30
C ILE A 41 -9.22 19.53 6.80
N ALA A 42 -9.09 18.24 6.51
CA ALA A 42 -10.02 17.21 6.96
C ALA A 42 -10.10 17.16 8.49
N ALA A 43 -8.94 17.17 9.17
CA ALA A 43 -8.89 17.22 10.63
C ALA A 43 -9.53 18.50 11.19
N HIS A 44 -9.23 19.67 10.59
CA HIS A 44 -9.80 20.94 11.00
C HIS A 44 -11.32 21.02 10.81
N LYS A 45 -11.83 20.44 9.73
CA LYS A 45 -13.27 20.32 9.45
C LYS A 45 -13.94 19.14 10.14
N GLN A 46 -13.20 18.36 10.93
CA GLN A 46 -13.71 17.18 11.63
C GLN A 46 -14.33 16.15 10.66
N ILE A 47 -13.76 16.03 9.45
CA ILE A 47 -14.14 14.98 8.52
C ILE A 47 -13.73 13.64 9.12
N ARG A 48 -14.69 12.72 9.22
CA ARG A 48 -14.45 11.35 9.69
C ARG A 48 -14.51 10.40 8.51
N PHE A 49 -13.67 9.38 8.52
CA PHE A 49 -13.66 8.35 7.50
C PHE A 49 -14.08 7.01 8.08
N ASP A 50 -14.86 6.26 7.33
CA ASP A 50 -15.12 4.86 7.61
C ASP A 50 -13.88 4.01 7.21
N PRO A 51 -13.74 2.79 7.77
CA PRO A 51 -12.72 1.86 7.31
C PRO A 51 -12.83 1.65 5.78
N PRO A 52 -11.72 1.72 5.03
CA PRO A 52 -11.75 1.50 3.59
C PRO A 52 -12.26 0.10 3.24
N ALA A 53 -13.13 0.02 2.24
CA ALA A 53 -13.60 -1.23 1.69
C ALA A 53 -12.74 -1.61 0.48
N MET A 54 -12.02 -2.75 0.58
CA MET A 54 -11.23 -3.27 -0.54
C MET A 54 -12.16 -3.72 -1.68
N ILE A 55 -11.97 -3.15 -2.88
CA ILE A 55 -12.71 -3.53 -4.09
C ILE A 55 -11.93 -4.57 -4.88
N ALA A 56 -10.64 -4.31 -5.10
CA ALA A 56 -9.74 -5.20 -5.82
C ALA A 56 -8.33 -5.07 -5.26
N ASN A 57 -7.59 -6.18 -5.23
CA ASN A 57 -6.17 -6.15 -4.98
C ASN A 57 -5.44 -7.30 -5.66
N ASP A 58 -4.20 -7.03 -6.03
CA ASP A 58 -3.23 -8.00 -6.51
C ASP A 58 -1.84 -7.52 -6.02
N PRO A 59 -1.35 -8.04 -4.87
CA PRO A 59 -0.05 -7.65 -4.34
C PRO A 59 1.10 -7.89 -5.31
N ASP A 60 1.05 -9.01 -6.06
CA ASP A 60 2.11 -9.42 -6.98
C ASP A 60 2.19 -8.47 -8.17
N LYS A 61 1.02 -8.04 -8.69
CA LYS A 61 0.94 -7.02 -9.76
C LYS A 61 0.97 -5.58 -9.27
N ARG A 62 1.09 -5.36 -7.95
CA ARG A 62 1.05 -4.04 -7.31
C ARG A 62 -0.22 -3.25 -7.65
N VAL A 63 -1.37 -3.93 -7.63
CA VAL A 63 -2.68 -3.33 -7.87
C VAL A 63 -3.47 -3.25 -6.57
N ALA A 64 -4.06 -2.10 -6.29
CA ALA A 64 -5.03 -1.90 -5.22
C ALA A 64 -6.11 -0.93 -5.67
N ALA A 65 -7.37 -1.25 -5.37
CA ALA A 65 -8.51 -0.36 -5.50
C ALA A 65 -9.39 -0.50 -4.26
N MET A 66 -9.77 0.63 -3.66
CA MET A 66 -10.60 0.65 -2.47
C MET A 66 -11.59 1.81 -2.48
N CYS A 67 -12.74 1.62 -1.86
CA CYS A 67 -13.73 2.66 -1.60
C CYS A 67 -13.51 3.23 -0.21
N VAL A 68 -13.46 4.56 -0.11
CA VAL A 68 -13.48 5.28 1.16
C VAL A 68 -14.75 6.12 1.22
N THR A 69 -15.45 6.05 2.34
CA THR A 69 -16.57 6.92 2.68
C THR A 69 -16.12 7.88 3.77
N GLY A 70 -16.46 9.16 3.63
CA GLY A 70 -16.21 10.18 4.65
C GLY A 70 -17.43 11.02 4.94
N HIS A 71 -17.43 11.63 6.12
CA HIS A 71 -18.58 12.30 6.72
C HIS A 71 -18.19 13.70 7.21
N LEU A 72 -19.03 14.69 6.91
CA LEU A 72 -18.94 16.07 7.40
C LEU A 72 -20.33 16.51 7.90
N GLY A 73 -20.53 16.48 9.22
CA GLY A 73 -21.87 16.64 9.79
C GLY A 73 -22.80 15.54 9.30
N ASP A 74 -23.95 15.93 8.72
CA ASP A 74 -24.95 15.01 8.16
C ASP A 74 -24.67 14.62 6.69
N ARG A 75 -23.64 15.21 6.07
CA ARG A 75 -23.25 14.88 4.70
C ARG A 75 -22.27 13.71 4.71
N ALA A 76 -22.48 12.79 3.76
CA ALA A 76 -21.54 11.72 3.46
C ALA A 76 -21.19 11.73 1.98
N GLU A 77 -19.93 11.45 1.67
CA GLU A 77 -19.43 11.30 0.30
C GLU A 77 -18.51 10.08 0.24
N TRP A 78 -18.37 9.51 -0.95
CA TRP A 78 -17.47 8.39 -1.16
C TRP A 78 -16.64 8.57 -2.43
N ALA A 79 -15.48 7.94 -2.46
CA ALA A 79 -14.65 7.86 -3.65
C ALA A 79 -13.88 6.55 -3.67
N ILE A 80 -13.57 6.12 -4.89
CA ILE A 80 -12.62 5.05 -5.11
C ILE A 80 -11.24 5.69 -5.24
N GLY A 81 -10.24 5.04 -4.68
CA GLY A 81 -8.85 5.29 -4.99
C GLY A 81 -8.21 4.03 -5.53
N GLU A 82 -7.44 4.20 -6.61
CA GLU A 82 -6.83 3.13 -7.37
C GLU A 82 -5.34 3.41 -7.56
N ALA A 83 -4.56 2.34 -7.47
CA ALA A 83 -3.14 2.34 -7.74
C ALA A 83 -2.79 1.06 -8.49
N ALA A 84 -2.17 1.22 -9.66
CA ALA A 84 -1.66 0.15 -10.50
C ALA A 84 -0.35 0.62 -11.15
N PRO A 85 0.48 -0.29 -11.69
CA PRO A 85 1.72 0.10 -12.36
C PRO A 85 1.55 1.15 -13.48
N SER A 86 0.36 1.22 -14.09
CA SER A 86 0.03 2.20 -15.12
C SER A 86 -0.16 3.63 -14.63
N ASN A 87 -0.43 3.85 -13.34
CA ASN A 87 -0.73 5.17 -12.79
C ASN A 87 -0.06 5.44 -11.43
N ASN A 88 0.77 4.52 -10.94
CA ASN A 88 1.47 4.64 -9.68
C ASN A 88 2.90 4.11 -9.80
N LYS A 89 3.88 5.01 -9.66
CA LYS A 89 5.32 4.70 -9.66
C LYS A 89 5.84 4.25 -8.29
N ASN A 90 5.04 4.43 -7.23
CA ASN A 90 5.43 4.09 -5.87
C ASN A 90 5.22 2.60 -5.55
N ASN A 91 6.12 2.02 -4.77
CA ASN A 91 6.08 0.59 -4.38
C ASN A 91 5.05 0.26 -3.28
N TYR A 92 4.10 1.16 -3.00
CA TYR A 92 3.11 1.02 -1.93
C TYR A 92 1.68 1.30 -2.45
N PRO A 93 1.12 0.40 -3.28
CA PRO A 93 -0.15 0.65 -3.99
C PRO A 93 -1.35 0.83 -3.05
N TYR A 94 -1.39 0.12 -1.92
CA TYR A 94 -2.47 0.24 -0.94
C TYR A 94 -2.54 1.62 -0.31
N ALA A 95 -1.39 2.14 0.15
CA ALA A 95 -1.32 3.48 0.74
C ALA A 95 -1.64 4.57 -0.30
N MET A 96 -1.24 4.37 -1.55
CA MET A 96 -1.59 5.29 -2.65
C MET A 96 -3.08 5.28 -2.97
N ALA A 97 -3.69 4.09 -3.05
CA ALA A 97 -5.12 3.96 -3.27
C ALA A 97 -5.91 4.58 -2.11
N GLU A 98 -5.53 4.35 -0.86
CA GLU A 98 -6.17 4.98 0.30
C GLU A 98 -6.05 6.51 0.25
N LYS A 99 -4.84 7.02 0.03
CA LYS A 99 -4.55 8.44 -0.09
C LYS A 99 -5.41 9.12 -1.15
N ARG A 100 -5.47 8.55 -2.36
CA ARG A 100 -6.28 9.04 -3.49
C ARG A 100 -7.76 9.06 -3.15
N ALA A 101 -8.28 7.99 -2.54
CA ALA A 101 -9.67 7.91 -2.14
C ALA A 101 -10.03 8.99 -1.11
N LYS A 102 -9.20 9.14 -0.06
CA LYS A 102 -9.42 10.15 0.99
C LYS A 102 -9.38 11.57 0.43
N ASP A 103 -8.38 11.90 -0.38
CA ASP A 103 -8.26 13.24 -0.97
C ASP A 103 -9.49 13.60 -1.81
N ARG A 104 -9.97 12.67 -2.65
CA ARG A 104 -11.21 12.84 -3.43
C ARG A 104 -12.43 13.07 -2.55
N VAL A 105 -12.57 12.29 -1.46
CA VAL A 105 -13.67 12.45 -0.49
C VAL A 105 -13.62 13.83 0.18
N ILE A 106 -12.44 14.31 0.58
CA ILE A 106 -12.26 15.64 1.19
C ILE A 106 -12.75 16.72 0.23
N LEU A 107 -12.29 16.70 -1.03
CA LEU A 107 -12.67 17.69 -2.03
C LEU A 107 -14.19 17.68 -2.33
N LYS A 108 -14.81 16.50 -2.37
CA LYS A 108 -16.28 16.36 -2.54
C LYS A 108 -17.06 16.91 -1.35
N LEU A 109 -16.65 16.60 -0.12
CA LEU A 109 -17.31 17.09 1.09
C LEU A 109 -17.22 18.62 1.19
N LEU A 110 -16.09 19.20 0.79
CA LEU A 110 -15.88 20.65 0.70
C LEU A 110 -16.58 21.30 -0.50
N ASN A 111 -17.17 20.51 -1.40
CA ASN A 111 -17.83 20.96 -2.63
C ASN A 111 -16.91 21.78 -3.56
N VAL A 112 -15.65 21.34 -3.70
CA VAL A 112 -14.63 21.97 -4.55
C VAL A 112 -14.00 20.99 -5.53
N ALA A 113 -14.53 19.76 -5.63
CA ALA A 113 -14.08 18.78 -6.59
C ALA A 113 -14.30 19.29 -8.02
N GLY A 114 -13.24 19.28 -8.83
CA GLY A 114 -13.26 19.79 -10.21
C GLY A 114 -12.73 21.23 -10.35
N ASP A 115 -12.83 22.04 -9.30
CA ASP A 115 -12.10 23.32 -9.17
C ASP A 115 -10.69 23.06 -8.64
N TYR A 116 -10.60 22.12 -7.69
CA TYR A 116 -9.37 21.61 -7.12
C TYR A 116 -9.22 20.11 -7.36
N TYR A 117 -7.97 19.68 -7.51
CA TYR A 117 -7.58 18.28 -7.67
C TYR A 117 -6.57 17.88 -6.59
N ALA A 118 -6.52 16.60 -6.28
CA ALA A 118 -5.53 16.08 -5.36
C ALA A 118 -4.16 15.95 -6.03
N GLN A 119 -3.09 15.94 -5.23
CA GLN A 119 -1.72 15.77 -5.75
C GLN A 119 -1.56 14.59 -6.69
N ASP A 120 -2.14 13.46 -6.34
CA ASP A 120 -1.87 12.22 -7.06
C ASP A 120 -2.70 12.08 -8.34
N GLU A 121 -3.67 12.98 -8.56
CA GLU A 121 -4.42 13.08 -9.82
C GLU A 121 -3.68 13.97 -10.83
N ALA A 122 -2.91 14.95 -10.33
CA ALA A 122 -2.10 15.86 -11.13
C ALA A 122 -1.13 15.11 -12.07
N ASP A 123 -0.49 14.07 -11.54
CA ASP A 123 0.52 13.28 -12.25
C ASP A 123 -0.07 12.54 -13.45
N GLU A 124 -1.35 12.12 -13.39
CA GLU A 124 -2.04 11.46 -14.50
C GLU A 124 -2.33 12.44 -15.65
N PHE A 125 -2.52 13.74 -15.37
CA PHE A 125 -2.73 14.77 -16.39
C PHE A 125 -1.47 15.15 -17.17
N GLU A 126 -0.28 15.01 -16.56
CA GLU A 126 0.97 15.22 -17.28
C GLU A 126 1.23 14.12 -18.31
N GLU A 127 0.79 12.89 -18.01
CA GLU A 127 0.96 11.70 -18.86
C GLU A 127 -0.10 11.63 -19.99
N ALA A 128 -1.26 12.25 -19.83
CA ALA A 128 -2.35 12.26 -20.82
C ALA A 128 -2.17 13.24 -22.00
N LYS A 129 -1.03 13.91 -22.14
CA LYS A 129 -0.76 14.76 -23.32
C LYS A 129 -0.67 13.86 -24.56
N PRO A 130 -1.46 14.07 -25.63
CA PRO A 130 -1.21 13.39 -26.89
C PRO A 130 0.16 13.86 -27.37
N ASN A 131 1.13 12.93 -27.40
CA ASN A 131 2.38 13.15 -28.13
C ASN A 131 1.98 13.51 -29.56
N ASN A 132 2.23 14.75 -29.95
CA ASN A 132 2.14 15.17 -31.33
C ASN A 132 3.20 14.36 -32.08
N VAL A 133 2.76 13.29 -32.73
CA VAL A 133 3.62 12.43 -33.53
C VAL A 133 3.99 13.22 -34.78
N GLU A 134 5.11 13.93 -34.74
CA GLU A 134 5.80 14.24 -35.99
C GLU A 134 6.34 12.93 -36.59
N PRO A 135 6.23 12.73 -37.92
CA PRO A 135 6.74 11.53 -38.56
C PRO A 135 8.27 11.54 -38.45
N ARG A 136 8.82 10.76 -37.51
CA ARG A 136 10.27 10.50 -37.49
C ARG A 136 10.63 9.72 -38.75
N LYS A 137 11.53 10.29 -39.53
CA LYS A 137 12.20 9.60 -40.63
C LYS A 137 12.83 8.31 -40.07
N LYS A 138 12.64 7.20 -40.80
CA LYS A 138 13.32 5.93 -40.51
C LYS A 138 14.81 6.12 -40.73
N ASP A 139 15.57 6.18 -39.65
CA ASP A 139 16.99 5.85 -39.69
C ASP A 139 17.14 4.31 -39.73
N PRO A 140 18.17 3.78 -40.41
CA PRO A 140 18.33 2.35 -40.62
C PRO A 140 18.62 1.61 -39.31
N GLU A 141 18.05 0.42 -39.20
CA GLU A 141 18.17 -0.49 -38.06
C GLU A 141 19.63 -0.90 -37.83
N PRO A 142 20.21 -0.65 -36.64
CA PRO A 142 21.59 -1.05 -36.36
C PRO A 142 21.66 -2.56 -36.07
N GLU A 143 22.63 -3.24 -36.68
CA GLU A 143 22.93 -4.65 -36.44
C GLU A 143 23.30 -4.92 -34.96
N PRO A 144 23.02 -6.12 -34.43
CA PRO A 144 23.23 -6.44 -33.03
C PRO A 144 24.73 -6.52 -32.71
N GLN A 145 25.19 -5.68 -31.78
CA GLN A 145 26.51 -5.79 -31.17
C GLN A 145 26.46 -6.64 -29.88
N PRO A 146 27.52 -7.41 -29.57
CA PRO A 146 27.60 -8.20 -28.33
C PRO A 146 27.70 -7.29 -27.10
N ASP A 147 27.05 -7.72 -26.01
CA ASP A 147 26.93 -6.96 -24.75
C ASP A 147 28.30 -6.51 -24.19
N PRO A 148 28.47 -5.22 -23.82
CA PRO A 148 29.68 -4.76 -23.15
C PRO A 148 29.71 -5.21 -21.68
N GLU A 149 30.90 -5.57 -21.21
CA GLU A 149 31.16 -5.91 -19.79
C GLU A 149 30.69 -4.82 -18.82
N PRO A 150 30.23 -5.18 -17.61
CA PRO A 150 29.67 -4.24 -16.65
C PRO A 150 30.71 -3.20 -16.21
N ALA A 151 30.29 -1.93 -16.26
CA ALA A 151 31.09 -0.79 -15.82
C ALA A 151 31.42 -0.88 -14.30
N PRO A 152 32.62 -0.46 -13.88
CA PRO A 152 33.00 -0.49 -12.47
C PRO A 152 32.14 0.47 -11.63
N GLU A 153 31.73 0.00 -10.45
CA GLU A 153 30.90 0.76 -9.50
C GLU A 153 31.54 2.11 -9.12
N PRO A 154 30.74 3.18 -8.99
CA PRO A 154 31.26 4.48 -8.58
C PRO A 154 31.79 4.41 -7.15
N GLN A 155 33.08 4.70 -6.99
CA GLN A 155 33.74 4.73 -5.69
C GLN A 155 33.26 5.95 -4.90
N LEU A 156 32.40 5.72 -3.93
CA LEU A 156 31.90 6.71 -2.97
C LEU A 156 33.08 7.27 -2.17
N SER A 157 33.19 8.60 -2.05
CA SER A 157 34.25 9.20 -1.23
C SER A 157 34.13 8.78 0.23
N ASP A 158 35.27 8.65 0.91
CA ASP A 158 35.34 8.22 2.31
C ASP A 158 34.51 9.14 3.24
N ASP A 159 34.33 10.40 2.86
CA ASP A 159 33.48 11.37 3.58
C ASP A 159 31.99 10.99 3.55
N ILE A 160 31.49 10.50 2.40
CA ILE A 160 30.11 10.04 2.27
C ILE A 160 29.92 8.72 3.01
N ARG A 161 30.93 7.84 2.99
CA ARG A 161 30.91 6.57 3.71
C ARG A 161 30.91 6.78 5.22
N ASN A 162 31.71 7.71 5.72
CA ASN A 162 31.77 8.05 7.14
C ASN A 162 30.49 8.75 7.63
N TRP A 163 29.89 9.62 6.81
CA TRP A 163 28.59 10.21 7.10
C TRP A 163 27.47 9.15 7.13
N ALA A 164 27.45 8.22 6.16
CA ALA A 164 26.47 7.14 6.11
C ALA A 164 26.57 6.21 7.33
N ASN A 165 27.79 5.89 7.77
CA ASN A 165 28.03 5.09 8.96
C ASN A 165 27.61 5.83 10.24
N GLN A 166 27.92 7.13 10.39
CA GLN A 166 27.45 7.93 11.54
C GLN A 166 25.93 8.05 11.61
N VAL A 167 25.27 8.19 10.46
CA VAL A 167 23.80 8.20 10.38
C VAL A 167 23.24 6.84 10.75
N ASN A 168 23.85 5.74 10.28
CA ASN A 168 23.42 4.39 10.61
C ASN A 168 23.61 4.05 12.10
N ASP A 169 24.74 4.42 12.69
CA ASP A 169 25.02 4.24 14.13
C ASP A 169 24.09 5.11 15.00
N SER A 170 23.71 6.30 14.53
CA SER A 170 22.73 7.17 15.18
C SER A 170 21.29 6.63 15.06
N ILE A 171 20.98 5.88 14.00
CA ILE A 171 19.70 5.21 13.80
C ILE A 171 19.64 3.95 14.67
N GLU A 172 20.70 3.15 14.73
CA GLU A 172 20.79 1.96 15.58
C GLU A 172 20.72 2.32 17.08
N ASN A 173 21.40 3.36 17.52
CA ASN A 173 21.31 3.82 18.92
C ASN A 173 19.94 4.42 19.29
N LYS A 174 19.20 5.00 18.33
CA LYS A 174 17.81 5.49 18.56
C LYS A 174 16.76 4.40 18.49
N ASN A 175 17.09 3.24 17.94
CA ASN A 175 16.20 2.07 17.87
C ASN A 175 16.17 1.26 19.18
N ASN A 176 16.97 1.61 20.20
CA ASN A 176 16.99 0.95 21.50
C ASN A 176 16.13 1.64 22.58
N MET A 177 15.21 2.52 22.18
CA MET A 177 14.12 3.02 23.03
C MET A 177 12.79 2.50 22.52
N GLU A 178 12.17 1.60 23.28
CA GLU A 178 10.87 0.99 23.01
C GLU A 178 9.78 2.06 22.77
N LYS A 179 9.18 2.06 21.59
CA LYS A 179 7.95 2.81 21.30
C LYS A 179 6.76 1.83 21.26
N PRO A 180 5.65 2.13 21.95
CA PRO A 180 4.50 1.24 21.97
C PRO A 180 3.79 1.28 20.61
N GLY A 181 3.57 0.11 19.99
CA GLY A 181 2.66 -0.03 18.84
C GLY A 181 3.23 -0.59 17.53
N LYS A 182 4.44 -1.14 17.49
CA LYS A 182 4.87 -2.00 16.36
C LYS A 182 4.99 -3.44 16.84
N TYR A 183 4.19 -4.34 16.26
CA TYR A 183 4.40 -5.78 16.40
C TYR A 183 5.82 -6.10 15.94
N SER A 184 6.61 -6.75 16.81
CA SER A 184 7.90 -7.27 16.36
C SER A 184 7.67 -8.30 15.25
N ALA A 185 8.65 -8.48 14.35
CA ALA A 185 8.55 -9.50 13.31
C ALA A 185 8.26 -10.88 13.92
N GLU A 186 8.85 -11.16 15.09
CA GLU A 186 8.59 -12.37 15.88
C GLU A 186 7.12 -12.48 16.29
N GLN A 187 6.53 -11.40 16.82
CA GLN A 187 5.12 -11.40 17.22
C GLN A 187 4.19 -11.61 16.03
N MET A 188 4.51 -11.10 14.84
CA MET A 188 3.73 -11.36 13.63
C MET A 188 3.74 -12.84 13.23
N PHE A 189 4.90 -13.52 13.35
CA PHE A 189 4.98 -14.96 13.10
C PHE A 189 4.19 -15.75 14.14
N ILE A 190 4.26 -15.38 15.42
CA ILE A 190 3.49 -16.03 16.49
C ILE A 190 1.98 -15.89 16.25
N ASP A 191 1.51 -14.67 15.99
CA ASP A 191 0.09 -14.40 15.79
C ASP A 191 -0.45 -15.14 14.55
N GLN A 192 0.32 -15.14 13.47
CA GLN A 192 -0.07 -15.84 12.26
C GLN A 192 -0.01 -17.36 12.42
N TYR A 193 0.99 -17.90 13.13
CA TYR A 193 1.08 -19.33 13.44
C TYR A 193 -0.18 -19.79 14.18
N ASN A 194 -0.57 -19.07 15.24
CA ASN A 194 -1.77 -19.40 16.02
C ASN A 194 -3.04 -19.35 15.17
N ARG A 195 -3.18 -18.32 14.33
CA ARG A 195 -4.31 -18.19 13.39
C ARG A 195 -4.39 -19.36 12.41
N LEU A 196 -3.26 -19.83 11.89
CA LEU A 196 -3.23 -20.97 10.97
C LEU A 196 -3.77 -22.24 11.63
N LEU A 197 -3.39 -22.48 12.89
CA LEU A 197 -3.89 -23.62 13.66
C LEU A 197 -5.38 -23.49 13.97
N ASP A 198 -5.85 -22.30 14.36
CA ASP A 198 -7.29 -22.06 14.60
C ASP A 198 -8.13 -22.27 13.32
N ASP A 199 -7.68 -21.72 12.18
CA ASP A 199 -8.36 -21.90 10.90
C ASP A 199 -8.37 -23.39 10.48
N LEU A 200 -7.29 -24.13 10.79
CA LEU A 200 -7.18 -25.55 10.48
C LEU A 200 -8.12 -26.39 11.35
N ASP A 201 -8.24 -26.06 12.65
CA ASP A 201 -9.12 -26.81 13.56
C ASP A 201 -10.59 -26.70 13.17
N ASN A 202 -10.97 -25.58 12.54
CA ASN A 202 -12.30 -25.34 12.00
C ASN A 202 -12.61 -26.07 10.69
N CYS A 203 -11.64 -26.77 10.08
CA CYS A 203 -11.87 -27.58 8.89
C CYS A 203 -12.67 -28.84 9.24
N LYS A 204 -13.84 -29.03 8.60
CA LYS A 204 -14.75 -30.16 8.87
C LYS A 204 -14.88 -31.14 7.70
N GLN A 205 -14.41 -30.76 6.52
CA GLN A 205 -14.54 -31.53 5.28
C GLN A 205 -13.32 -31.27 4.37
N GLN A 206 -13.09 -32.15 3.39
CA GLN A 206 -11.92 -32.08 2.51
C GLN A 206 -11.86 -30.77 1.70
N SER A 207 -13.01 -30.23 1.31
CA SER A 207 -13.11 -28.93 0.63
C SER A 207 -12.57 -27.79 1.50
N HIS A 208 -12.79 -27.83 2.81
CA HIS A 208 -12.28 -26.82 3.75
C HIS A 208 -10.76 -26.90 3.87
N LEU A 209 -10.19 -28.11 3.93
CA LEU A 209 -8.73 -28.29 3.95
C LEU A 209 -8.06 -27.78 2.68
N ASN A 210 -8.65 -28.07 1.52
CA ASN A 210 -8.15 -27.58 0.24
C ASN A 210 -8.18 -26.04 0.18
N ALA A 211 -9.29 -25.44 0.62
CA ALA A 211 -9.44 -23.99 0.69
C ALA A 211 -8.48 -23.35 1.71
N TRP A 212 -8.28 -23.99 2.87
CA TRP A 212 -7.33 -23.55 3.90
C TRP A 212 -5.90 -23.53 3.35
N LYS A 213 -5.48 -24.59 2.65
CA LYS A 213 -4.14 -24.69 2.08
C LYS A 213 -3.90 -23.62 1.01
N GLU A 214 -4.91 -23.35 0.18
CA GLU A 214 -4.82 -22.33 -0.86
C GLU A 214 -4.76 -20.91 -0.26
N LYS A 215 -5.69 -20.60 0.65
CA LYS A 215 -5.77 -19.30 1.34
C LYS A 215 -4.47 -18.95 2.07
N ASN A 216 -3.78 -19.96 2.61
CA ASN A 216 -2.62 -19.78 3.46
C ASN A 216 -1.28 -20.04 2.74
N ARG A 217 -1.28 -20.28 1.42
CA ARG A 217 -0.09 -20.67 0.65
C ARG A 217 1.11 -19.74 0.86
N GLN A 218 0.91 -18.42 0.74
CA GLN A 218 1.99 -17.43 0.91
C GLN A 218 2.61 -17.47 2.31
N TRP A 219 1.80 -17.69 3.33
CA TRP A 219 2.28 -17.82 4.69
C TRP A 219 3.01 -19.14 4.91
N LEU A 220 2.50 -20.26 4.38
CA LEU A 220 3.18 -21.55 4.43
C LEU A 220 4.56 -21.49 3.77
N ASP A 221 4.68 -20.82 2.61
CA ASP A 221 5.96 -20.62 1.93
C ASP A 221 6.92 -19.76 2.76
N ARG A 222 6.39 -18.74 3.45
CA ARG A 222 7.18 -17.89 4.36
C ARG A 222 7.64 -18.63 5.60
N PHE A 223 6.78 -19.42 6.24
CA PHE A 223 7.16 -20.30 7.35
C PHE A 223 8.23 -21.31 6.89
N LYS A 224 8.06 -21.92 5.72
CA LYS A 224 9.07 -22.84 5.16
C LYS A 224 10.44 -22.18 4.95
N LYS A 225 10.45 -20.90 4.57
CA LYS A 225 11.69 -20.16 4.34
C LYS A 225 12.35 -19.67 5.62
N ASP A 226 11.56 -19.05 6.50
CA ASP A 226 12.08 -18.23 7.61
C ASP A 226 11.92 -18.90 8.98
N LYS A 227 11.02 -19.89 9.13
CA LYS A 227 10.61 -20.55 10.39
C LYS A 227 10.35 -22.05 10.17
N GLN A 228 11.40 -22.76 9.78
CA GLN A 228 11.31 -24.14 9.29
C GLN A 228 10.73 -25.12 10.32
N LYS A 229 10.99 -24.92 11.63
CA LYS A 229 10.45 -25.78 12.68
C LYS A 229 8.93 -25.68 12.77
N GLU A 230 8.44 -24.45 12.83
CA GLU A 230 7.02 -24.09 12.89
C GLU A 230 6.29 -24.54 11.61
N TYR A 231 6.94 -24.45 10.45
CA TYR A 231 6.42 -25.01 9.20
C TYR A 231 6.18 -26.52 9.29
N GLN A 232 7.13 -27.28 9.85
CA GLN A 232 6.96 -28.74 10.03
C GLN A 232 5.82 -29.06 11.00
N GLU A 233 5.67 -28.28 12.07
CA GLU A 233 4.57 -28.44 13.02
C GLU A 233 3.21 -28.17 12.33
N ILE A 234 3.09 -27.09 11.56
CA ILE A 234 1.87 -26.78 10.79
C ILE A 234 1.52 -27.92 9.82
N LEU A 235 2.52 -28.50 9.15
CA LEU A 235 2.30 -29.65 8.26
C LEU A 235 1.86 -30.91 9.02
N SER A 236 2.43 -31.16 10.19
CA SER A 236 2.01 -32.27 11.06
C SER A 236 0.52 -32.14 11.40
N TRP A 237 0.11 -30.96 11.86
CA TRP A 237 -1.29 -30.67 12.17
C TRP A 237 -2.22 -30.79 10.97
N TYR A 238 -1.78 -30.32 9.80
CA TYR A 238 -2.54 -30.46 8.57
C TYR A 238 -2.82 -31.94 8.24
N ASN A 239 -1.83 -32.81 8.41
CA ASN A 239 -1.97 -34.24 8.15
C ASN A 239 -2.89 -34.92 9.20
N VAL A 240 -2.80 -34.54 10.47
CA VAL A 240 -3.71 -35.02 11.53
C VAL A 240 -5.16 -34.66 11.17
N LYS A 241 -5.43 -33.39 10.84
CA LYS A 241 -6.78 -32.94 10.50
C LYS A 241 -7.32 -33.59 9.23
N LYS A 242 -6.45 -33.82 8.25
CA LYS A 242 -6.78 -34.60 7.05
C LYS A 242 -7.22 -36.03 7.39
N GLY A 243 -6.46 -36.73 8.23
CA GLY A 243 -6.83 -38.07 8.70
C GLY A 243 -8.16 -38.09 9.46
N GLN A 244 -8.40 -37.12 10.35
CA GLN A 244 -9.67 -36.98 11.07
C GLN A 244 -10.87 -36.82 10.12
N ILE A 245 -10.72 -35.99 9.09
CA ILE A 245 -11.75 -35.77 8.06
C ILE A 245 -12.01 -37.04 7.23
N GLU A 246 -10.95 -37.75 6.83
CA GLU A 246 -11.07 -39.00 6.06
C GLU A 246 -11.77 -40.11 6.84
N VAL A 247 -11.52 -40.20 8.16
CA VAL A 247 -12.12 -41.21 9.05
C VAL A 247 -13.48 -40.76 9.64
N GLY A 248 -13.86 -39.49 9.45
CA GLY A 248 -15.10 -38.92 9.97
C GLY A 248 -15.13 -38.73 11.50
N LYS A 249 -13.98 -38.78 12.16
CA LYS A 249 -13.82 -38.57 13.61
C LYS A 249 -13.08 -37.26 13.86
N LEU A 250 -13.83 -36.18 14.05
CA LEU A 250 -13.29 -34.85 14.28
C LEU A 250 -13.01 -34.62 15.78
N SER A 251 -11.79 -34.27 16.12
CA SER A 251 -11.36 -33.76 17.43
C SER A 251 -10.63 -32.44 17.25
N SER A 252 -10.41 -31.71 18.35
CA SER A 252 -9.55 -30.53 18.29
C SER A 252 -8.13 -30.97 18.01
N ILE A 253 -7.46 -30.34 17.04
CA ILE A 253 -6.03 -30.58 16.81
C ILE A 253 -5.22 -30.22 18.06
N ARG A 254 -5.70 -29.33 18.95
CA ARG A 254 -4.98 -28.96 20.18
C ARG A 254 -5.10 -30.00 21.30
N GLU A 255 -6.04 -30.95 21.21
CA GLU A 255 -6.19 -32.05 22.16
C GLU A 255 -5.30 -33.26 21.79
N ASP A 256 -4.95 -33.40 20.52
CA ASP A 256 -4.12 -34.48 19.97
C ASP A 256 -2.63 -34.09 19.96
N ILE A 257 -2.06 -33.73 21.11
CA ILE A 257 -0.62 -33.38 21.23
C ILE A 257 0.24 -34.61 20.86
N PRO A 258 1.08 -34.54 19.81
CA PRO A 258 2.14 -35.51 19.64
C PRO A 258 3.17 -35.28 20.75
N ILE A 259 3.33 -36.27 21.63
CA ILE A 259 4.49 -36.36 22.54
C ILE A 259 5.75 -36.58 21.70
#